data_AF-A0A4S0RVF0-F1
#
_entry.id   AF-A0A4S0RVF0-F1
#
_cell.length_a   1.000
_cell.length_b   1.000
_cell.length_c   1.000
_cell.angle_alpha   90.00
_cell.angle_beta   90.00
_cell.angle_gamma   90.00
#
_symmetry.space_group_name_H-M   'P 1'
#
loop_
_entity.id
_entity.type
_entity.pdbx_description
1 polymer ?
#
loop_
_entity_poly.entity_id
_entity_poly.type
_entity_poly.pdbx_seq_one_letter_code
_entity_poly.pdbx_strand_id
1 'polypeptide(L)'
;MYCYVDESGNTGLELFDPNQPTLYYGLLSAPANLDIVAEPLLKELRKNLGVKRLHANELGVARLTTVAESLTRFSKKNDLRFSMLKVRKPDHALICFFDQVFDSGLNKAVSWHHYFTPLRYPLLFKVAYLFDEPLAKEAWKARREKNTARAAQMLTKLCNDLLPRVKTLPDARSRELVSGALRWAAANPEEVSYGAGNYDSALQISPNLIGFQQVLQTMAIQSTARKKQVRKITVDRQTEFNGAQGELAEFYRRLRGHKGEMGPGMPTFDYSLMPEVPPTFTPGDASAGLELVDITLWITKRLEDDKPVSPELRELFWKQAKRGLTDEVSLRAIEKRWQHIMDLPEPDKPLPEELQNHFKEMEERRKKEVEKLPTGKAA
;
A
#
# COMPACT_ATOMS: atom_id res chain seq x y z
N MET A 1 5.92 9.67 -21.31
CA MET A 1 4.84 8.67 -21.26
C MET A 1 3.58 9.32 -20.74
N TYR A 2 2.43 8.82 -21.15
CA TYR A 2 1.10 9.22 -20.66
C TYR A 2 0.59 8.09 -19.77
N CYS A 3 -0.01 8.44 -18.64
CA CYS A 3 -0.46 7.48 -17.63
C CYS A 3 -1.96 7.65 -17.37
N TYR A 4 -2.66 6.52 -17.26
CA TYR A 4 -4.08 6.44 -16.96
C TYR A 4 -4.25 5.53 -15.74
N VAL A 5 -4.96 6.03 -14.73
CA VAL A 5 -5.12 5.39 -13.44
C VAL A 5 -6.59 5.19 -13.18
N ASP A 6 -6.94 3.96 -12.84
CA ASP A 6 -8.28 3.58 -12.40
C ASP A 6 -8.18 2.66 -11.19
N GLU A 7 -9.26 2.53 -10.44
CA GLU A 7 -9.31 1.76 -9.20
C GLU A 7 -10.58 0.92 -9.08
N SER A 8 -10.47 -0.19 -8.34
CA SER A 8 -11.58 -1.08 -8.09
C SER A 8 -11.51 -1.73 -6.72
N GLY A 9 -12.68 -1.89 -6.10
CA GLY A 9 -12.82 -2.30 -4.69
C GLY A 9 -13.20 -1.08 -3.85
N ASN A 10 -14.08 -1.25 -2.86
CA ASN A 10 -14.56 -0.17 -2.00
C ASN A 10 -13.37 0.57 -1.41
N THR A 11 -13.34 1.86 -1.69
CA THR A 11 -12.14 2.69 -1.80
C THR A 11 -11.74 3.24 -0.43
N GLY A 12 -12.69 3.49 0.47
CA GLY A 12 -12.44 4.50 1.49
C GLY A 12 -11.91 4.04 2.82
N LEU A 13 -12.73 3.40 3.64
CA LEU A 13 -12.38 3.20 5.05
C LEU A 13 -12.94 1.90 5.64
N GLU A 14 -13.62 1.08 4.83
CA GLU A 14 -14.14 -0.21 5.24
C GLU A 14 -13.15 -1.32 4.86
N LEU A 15 -12.33 -1.74 5.84
CA LEU A 15 -11.24 -2.68 5.58
C LEU A 15 -11.65 -4.15 5.62
N PHE A 16 -12.75 -4.47 6.30
CA PHE A 16 -13.13 -5.83 6.66
C PHE A 16 -14.41 -6.30 5.96
N ASP A 17 -14.75 -5.72 4.80
CA ASP A 17 -15.79 -6.27 3.92
C ASP A 17 -15.25 -7.57 3.27
N PRO A 18 -15.82 -8.75 3.59
CA PRO A 18 -15.35 -10.02 3.07
C PRO A 18 -15.53 -10.15 1.55
N ASN A 19 -16.45 -9.39 0.94
CA ASN A 19 -16.68 -9.43 -0.51
C ASN A 19 -15.67 -8.58 -1.27
N GLN A 20 -14.98 -7.67 -0.59
CA GLN A 20 -14.04 -6.73 -1.18
C GLN A 20 -12.80 -6.56 -0.30
N PRO A 21 -12.03 -7.62 -0.01
CA PRO A 21 -10.89 -7.56 0.92
C PRO A 21 -9.66 -6.86 0.33
N THR A 22 -9.69 -6.55 -0.97
CA THR A 22 -8.55 -5.99 -1.70
C THR A 22 -9.00 -4.75 -2.45
N LEU A 23 -8.22 -3.68 -2.32
CA LEU A 23 -8.29 -2.53 -3.22
C LEU A 23 -7.28 -2.73 -4.35
N TYR A 24 -7.71 -2.47 -5.58
CA TYR A 24 -6.88 -2.60 -6.78
C TYR A 24 -6.72 -1.24 -7.45
N TYR A 25 -5.50 -0.98 -7.93
CA TYR A 25 -5.18 0.12 -8.84
C TYR A 25 -4.64 -0.45 -10.15
N GLY A 26 -5.22 -0.01 -11.25
CA GLY A 26 -4.69 -0.20 -12.59
C GLY A 26 -3.89 1.03 -13.02
N LEU A 27 -2.63 0.84 -13.39
CA LEU A 27 -1.81 1.87 -14.04
C LEU A 27 -1.53 1.44 -15.49
N LEU A 28 -2.18 2.09 -16.45
CA LEU A 28 -1.91 1.92 -17.87
C LEU A 28 -1.01 3.05 -18.38
N SER A 29 0.15 2.70 -18.93
CA SER A 29 1.08 3.67 -19.50
C SER A 29 1.36 3.45 -20.98
N ALA A 30 1.49 4.55 -21.72
CA ALA A 30 1.72 4.56 -23.16
C ALA A 30 2.74 5.63 -23.59
N PRO A 31 3.43 5.46 -24.73
CA PRO A 31 4.31 6.49 -25.29
C PRO A 31 3.53 7.69 -25.87
N ALA A 32 2.29 7.48 -26.32
CA ALA A 32 1.41 8.48 -26.92
C ALA A 32 0.15 8.73 -26.06
N ASN A 33 -0.54 9.84 -26.30
CA ASN A 33 -1.77 10.20 -25.60
C ASN A 33 -2.93 9.33 -26.11
N LEU A 34 -3.42 8.40 -25.28
CA LEU A 34 -4.50 7.47 -25.64
C LEU A 34 -5.83 8.18 -25.89
N ASP A 35 -6.07 9.33 -25.26
CA ASP A 35 -7.27 10.16 -25.52
C ASP A 35 -7.36 10.65 -26.97
N ILE A 36 -6.23 10.61 -27.70
CA ILE A 36 -6.15 10.97 -29.12
C ILE A 36 -6.00 9.71 -29.97
N VAL A 37 -5.02 8.86 -29.65
CA VAL A 37 -4.66 7.75 -30.56
C VAL A 37 -5.60 6.55 -30.45
N ALA A 38 -6.28 6.35 -29.32
CA ALA A 38 -7.23 5.25 -29.14
C ALA A 38 -8.66 5.62 -29.52
N GLU A 39 -9.02 6.91 -29.50
CA GLU A 39 -10.40 7.35 -29.70
C GLU A 39 -11.02 6.90 -31.04
N PRO A 40 -10.33 6.92 -32.19
CA PRO A 40 -10.90 6.39 -33.44
C PRO A 40 -11.31 4.91 -33.33
N LEU A 41 -10.46 4.09 -32.68
CA LEU A 41 -10.76 2.67 -32.45
C LEU A 41 -11.92 2.53 -31.47
N LEU A 42 -11.87 3.21 -30.32
CA LEU A 42 -12.92 3.06 -29.31
C LEU A 42 -14.28 3.52 -29.83
N LYS A 43 -14.34 4.60 -30.62
CA LYS A 43 -15.57 5.04 -31.27
C LYS A 43 -16.17 3.97 -32.19
N GLU A 44 -15.34 3.26 -32.94
CA GLU A 44 -15.79 2.13 -33.78
C GLU A 44 -16.31 0.97 -32.90
N LEU A 45 -15.57 0.57 -31.87
CA LEU A 45 -15.96 -0.51 -30.97
C LEU A 45 -17.25 -0.21 -30.20
N ARG A 46 -17.39 1.02 -29.69
CA ARG A 46 -18.60 1.53 -29.03
C ARG A 46 -19.81 1.45 -29.97
N LYS A 47 -19.64 1.87 -31.24
CA LYS A 47 -20.68 1.77 -32.27
C LYS A 47 -21.06 0.31 -32.55
N ASN A 48 -20.08 -0.57 -32.73
CA ASN A 48 -20.31 -1.99 -33.01
C ASN A 48 -21.04 -2.70 -31.86
N LEU A 49 -20.76 -2.30 -30.62
CA LEU A 49 -21.42 -2.82 -29.44
C LEU A 49 -22.73 -2.09 -29.11
N GLY A 50 -23.05 -0.96 -29.74
CA GLY A 50 -24.23 -0.16 -29.42
C GLY A 50 -24.18 0.48 -28.03
N VAL A 51 -23.00 0.89 -27.55
CA VAL A 51 -22.80 1.49 -26.21
C VAL A 51 -22.17 2.88 -26.32
N LYS A 52 -22.36 3.71 -25.29
CA LYS A 52 -21.72 5.03 -25.19
C LYS A 52 -20.28 4.96 -24.67
N ARG A 53 -19.98 3.95 -23.86
CA ARG A 53 -18.69 3.71 -23.19
C ARG A 53 -18.44 2.20 -23.15
N LEU A 54 -17.19 1.78 -23.27
CA LEU A 54 -16.80 0.40 -23.03
C LEU A 54 -16.64 0.13 -21.53
N HIS A 55 -17.74 0.21 -20.77
CA HIS A 55 -17.70 -0.07 -19.33
C HIS A 55 -17.61 -1.58 -19.09
N ALA A 56 -16.47 -2.04 -18.58
CA ALA A 56 -16.13 -3.46 -18.54
C ALA A 56 -17.14 -4.30 -17.74
N ASN A 57 -17.59 -3.76 -16.60
CA ASN A 57 -18.56 -4.43 -15.73
C ASN A 57 -19.95 -4.57 -16.37
N GLU A 58 -20.37 -3.61 -17.19
CA GLU A 58 -21.67 -3.65 -17.91
C GLU A 58 -21.60 -4.58 -19.14
N LEU A 59 -20.47 -4.59 -19.85
CA LEU A 59 -20.29 -5.42 -21.04
C LEU A 59 -20.12 -6.90 -20.69
N GLY A 60 -19.44 -7.19 -19.58
CA GLY A 60 -19.13 -8.55 -19.16
C GLY A 60 -18.24 -9.30 -20.15
N VAL A 61 -17.99 -10.58 -19.85
CA VAL A 61 -17.03 -11.41 -20.61
C VAL A 61 -17.46 -11.54 -22.07
N ALA A 62 -18.73 -11.89 -22.33
CA ALA A 62 -19.22 -12.22 -23.67
C ALA A 62 -19.04 -11.06 -24.65
N ARG A 63 -19.48 -9.84 -24.30
CA ARG A 63 -19.42 -8.70 -25.20
C ARG A 63 -18.00 -8.16 -25.35
N LEU A 64 -17.22 -8.10 -24.26
CA LEU A 64 -15.81 -7.69 -24.33
C LEU A 64 -14.97 -8.63 -25.20
N THR A 65 -15.29 -9.93 -25.20
CA THR A 65 -14.59 -10.93 -26.03
C THR A 65 -14.66 -10.56 -27.51
N THR A 66 -15.80 -10.07 -27.99
CA THR A 66 -16.00 -9.72 -29.41
C THR A 66 -15.09 -8.58 -29.91
N VAL A 67 -14.55 -7.76 -29.00
CA VAL A 67 -13.67 -6.64 -29.33
C VAL A 67 -12.22 -6.83 -28.85
N ALA A 68 -11.95 -7.94 -28.15
CA ALA A 68 -10.66 -8.19 -27.50
C ALA A 68 -9.48 -8.29 -28.47
N GLU A 69 -9.67 -8.87 -29.66
CA GLU A 69 -8.61 -8.98 -30.66
C GLU A 69 -8.17 -7.59 -31.18
N SER A 70 -9.13 -6.71 -31.47
CA SER A 70 -8.86 -5.35 -31.93
C SER A 70 -8.13 -4.54 -30.86
N LEU A 71 -8.55 -4.65 -29.60
CA LEU A 71 -7.86 -4.05 -28.45
C LEU A 71 -6.45 -4.61 -28.26
N THR A 72 -6.26 -5.91 -28.47
CA THR A 72 -4.96 -6.59 -28.35
C THR A 72 -3.98 -6.09 -29.41
N ARG A 73 -4.42 -6.03 -30.68
CA ARG A 73 -3.61 -5.50 -31.80
C ARG A 73 -3.23 -4.05 -31.56
N PHE A 74 -4.19 -3.23 -31.11
CA PHE A 74 -3.93 -1.83 -30.74
C PHE A 74 -2.91 -1.71 -29.59
N SER A 75 -3.08 -2.51 -28.54
CA SER A 75 -2.19 -2.52 -27.37
C SER A 75 -0.75 -2.83 -27.75
N LYS A 76 -0.55 -3.85 -28.61
CA LYS A 76 0.77 -4.22 -29.14
C LYS A 76 1.37 -3.10 -29.99
N LYS A 77 0.60 -2.53 -30.93
CA LYS A 77 1.06 -1.46 -31.83
C LYS A 77 1.51 -0.22 -31.06
N ASN A 78 0.83 0.11 -29.97
CA ASN A 78 1.05 1.34 -29.21
C ASN A 78 1.88 1.16 -27.92
N ASP A 79 2.46 -0.03 -27.68
CA ASP A 79 3.26 -0.35 -26.47
C ASP A 79 2.53 0.04 -25.17
N LEU A 80 1.27 -0.38 -25.04
CA LEU A 80 0.50 -0.24 -23.81
C LEU A 80 1.08 -1.17 -22.74
N ARG A 81 1.35 -0.62 -21.55
CA ARG A 81 1.90 -1.35 -20.42
C ARG A 81 0.99 -1.18 -19.22
N PHE A 82 0.44 -2.27 -18.73
CA PHE A 82 -0.46 -2.28 -17.60
C PHE A 82 0.25 -2.79 -16.35
N SER A 83 0.18 -2.03 -15.26
CA SER A 83 0.67 -2.46 -13.95
C SER A 83 -0.49 -2.60 -12.98
N MET A 84 -0.43 -3.65 -12.17
CA MET A 84 -1.43 -3.96 -11.17
C MET A 84 -0.85 -3.71 -9.78
N LEU A 85 -1.53 -2.87 -9.01
CA LEU A 85 -1.15 -2.57 -7.63
C LEU A 85 -2.30 -2.93 -6.72
N LYS A 86 -2.01 -3.55 -5.58
CA LYS A 86 -3.06 -3.98 -4.65
C LYS A 86 -2.73 -3.71 -3.21
N VAL A 87 -3.76 -3.40 -2.43
CA VAL A 87 -3.69 -3.26 -0.97
C VAL A 87 -4.65 -4.28 -0.35
N ARG A 88 -4.12 -5.22 0.43
CA ARG A 88 -4.94 -6.13 1.23
C ARG A 88 -5.43 -5.37 2.46
N LYS A 89 -6.73 -5.05 2.45
CA LYS A 89 -7.31 -4.12 3.42
C LYS A 89 -7.23 -4.62 4.87
N PRO A 90 -7.50 -5.90 5.20
CA PRO A 90 -7.34 -6.39 6.56
C PRO A 90 -5.89 -6.27 7.05
N ASP A 91 -4.91 -6.61 6.21
CA ASP A 91 -3.49 -6.51 6.52
C ASP A 91 -3.06 -5.05 6.76
N HIS A 92 -3.61 -4.10 5.98
CA HIS A 92 -3.36 -2.68 6.15
C HIS A 92 -3.65 -2.18 7.57
N ALA A 93 -4.71 -2.67 8.21
CA ALA A 93 -5.01 -2.33 9.60
C ALA A 93 -3.88 -2.72 10.56
N LEU A 94 -3.31 -3.90 10.37
CA LEU A 94 -2.23 -4.45 11.21
C LEU A 94 -0.89 -3.75 10.94
N ILE A 95 -0.62 -3.45 9.66
CA ILE A 95 0.56 -2.68 9.26
C ILE A 95 0.50 -1.27 9.87
N CYS A 96 -0.64 -0.58 9.77
CA CYS A 96 -0.83 0.72 10.41
C CYS A 96 -0.69 0.67 11.94
N PHE A 97 -1.23 -0.37 12.58
CA PHE A 97 -1.06 -0.55 14.02
C PHE A 97 0.42 -0.65 14.39
N PHE A 98 1.16 -1.53 13.70
CA PHE A 98 2.58 -1.71 13.91
C PHE A 98 3.37 -0.42 13.63
N ASP A 99 3.18 0.19 12.48
CA ASP A 99 3.94 1.38 12.06
C ASP A 99 3.74 2.57 12.99
N GLN A 100 2.61 2.68 13.69
CA GLN A 100 2.38 3.76 14.65
C GLN A 100 2.85 3.39 16.07
N VAL A 101 2.57 2.17 16.53
CA VAL A 101 2.85 1.75 17.92
C VAL A 101 4.32 1.34 18.10
N PHE A 102 4.98 0.85 17.06
CA PHE A 102 6.36 0.36 17.12
C PHE A 102 7.37 1.32 16.47
N ASP A 103 6.95 2.51 16.03
CA ASP A 103 7.90 3.52 15.56
C ASP A 103 8.80 3.97 16.71
N SER A 104 10.11 3.75 16.59
CA SER A 104 11.08 4.16 17.61
C SER A 104 11.19 5.68 17.82
N GLY A 105 10.70 6.48 16.87
CA GLY A 105 10.57 7.94 17.02
C GLY A 105 9.38 8.36 17.88
N LEU A 106 8.38 7.48 18.06
CA LEU A 106 7.19 7.73 18.85
C LEU A 106 7.17 6.92 20.14
N ASN A 107 7.66 5.68 20.11
CA ASN A 107 7.64 4.73 21.22
C ASN A 107 9.05 4.49 21.76
N LYS A 108 9.35 5.08 22.92
CA LYS A 108 10.68 5.00 23.55
C LYS A 108 11.03 3.60 24.07
N ALA A 109 10.06 2.70 24.16
CA ALA A 109 10.30 1.29 24.47
C ALA A 109 10.71 0.46 23.24
N VAL A 110 10.85 1.07 22.06
CA VAL A 110 11.38 0.44 20.84
C VAL A 110 12.68 1.11 20.43
N SER A 111 13.77 0.35 20.42
CA SER A 111 15.07 0.85 19.93
C SER A 111 15.05 1.07 18.41
N TRP A 112 15.79 2.06 17.93
CA TRP A 112 15.91 2.43 16.51
C TRP A 112 16.13 1.23 15.57
N HIS A 113 17.07 0.35 15.91
CA HIS A 113 17.43 -0.79 15.06
C HIS A 113 16.31 -1.85 14.95
N HIS A 114 15.37 -1.90 15.89
CA HIS A 114 14.22 -2.81 15.78
C HIS A 114 13.18 -2.30 14.75
N TYR A 115 13.18 -1.02 14.42
CA TYR A 115 12.18 -0.40 13.52
C TYR A 115 12.75 0.10 12.19
N PHE A 116 13.93 0.71 12.19
CA PHE A 116 14.59 1.28 11.02
C PHE A 116 15.55 0.31 10.30
N THR A 117 15.42 -0.99 10.57
CA THR A 117 16.14 -2.05 9.85
C THR A 117 15.17 -3.17 9.46
N PRO A 118 15.60 -4.15 8.65
CA PRO A 118 14.77 -5.29 8.29
C PRO A 118 14.27 -6.13 9.47
N LEU A 119 14.83 -5.96 10.68
CA LEU A 119 14.32 -6.58 11.91
C LEU A 119 12.87 -6.17 12.25
N ARG A 120 12.38 -5.07 11.68
CA ARG A 120 10.97 -4.66 11.82
C ARG A 120 10.00 -5.70 11.28
N TYR A 121 10.38 -6.46 10.26
CA TYR A 121 9.45 -7.38 9.57
C TYR A 121 9.17 -8.63 10.40
N PRO A 122 10.17 -9.35 10.96
CA PRO A 122 9.90 -10.38 11.96
C PRO A 122 9.06 -9.88 13.13
N LEU A 123 9.28 -8.65 13.60
CA LEU A 123 8.49 -8.07 14.69
C LEU A 123 7.04 -7.78 14.26
N LEU A 124 6.82 -7.21 13.07
CA LEU A 124 5.51 -7.02 12.46
C LEU A 124 4.73 -8.33 12.37
N PHE A 125 5.35 -9.43 11.90
CA PHE A 125 4.69 -10.73 11.82
C PHE A 125 4.28 -11.26 13.20
N LYS A 126 5.16 -11.14 14.20
CA LYS A 126 4.85 -11.55 15.57
C LYS A 126 3.72 -10.72 16.17
N VAL A 127 3.69 -9.42 15.91
CA VAL A 127 2.59 -8.54 16.35
C VAL A 127 1.30 -8.90 15.63
N ALA A 128 1.34 -9.08 14.30
CA ALA A 128 0.18 -9.47 13.50
C ALA A 128 -0.43 -10.81 13.98
N TYR A 129 0.41 -11.77 14.39
CA TYR A 129 -0.04 -13.05 14.95
C TYR A 129 -0.87 -12.92 16.24
N LEU A 130 -0.75 -11.81 16.98
CA LEU A 130 -1.54 -11.58 18.20
C LEU A 130 -2.98 -11.15 17.90
N PHE A 131 -3.26 -10.69 16.68
CA PHE A 131 -4.56 -10.19 16.28
C PHE A 131 -5.47 -11.31 15.80
N ASP A 132 -6.71 -11.28 16.30
CA ASP A 132 -7.85 -11.85 15.60
C ASP A 132 -8.60 -10.73 14.85
N GLU A 133 -9.59 -11.11 14.04
CA GLU A 133 -10.38 -10.15 13.27
C GLU A 133 -11.09 -9.10 14.16
N PRO A 134 -11.71 -9.44 15.31
CA PRO A 134 -12.26 -8.45 16.24
C PRO A 134 -11.24 -7.39 16.68
N LEU A 135 -10.05 -7.79 17.13
CA LEU A 135 -9.01 -6.84 17.55
C LEU A 135 -8.51 -6.00 16.37
N ALA A 136 -8.40 -6.58 15.17
CA ALA A 136 -7.99 -5.84 13.99
C ALA A 136 -9.02 -4.76 13.62
N LYS A 137 -10.31 -5.06 13.75
CA LYS A 137 -11.40 -4.09 13.59
C LYS A 137 -11.32 -2.99 14.66
N GLU A 138 -11.04 -3.32 15.91
CA GLU A 138 -10.86 -2.32 16.98
C GLU A 138 -9.65 -1.41 16.70
N ALA A 139 -8.53 -1.98 16.24
CA ALA A 139 -7.33 -1.23 15.86
C ALA A 139 -7.61 -0.23 14.73
N TRP A 140 -8.32 -0.66 13.69
CA TRP A 140 -8.67 0.24 12.60
C TRP A 140 -9.68 1.31 13.03
N LYS A 141 -10.67 0.95 13.85
CA LYS A 141 -11.64 1.88 14.40
C LYS A 141 -10.95 2.97 15.23
N ALA A 142 -9.99 2.58 16.08
CA ALA A 142 -9.19 3.51 16.87
C ALA A 142 -8.30 4.40 15.97
N ARG A 143 -7.70 3.86 14.91
CA ARG A 143 -6.87 4.62 13.97
C ARG A 143 -7.69 5.71 13.25
N ARG A 144 -8.95 5.42 12.94
CA ARG A 144 -9.89 6.36 12.30
C ARG A 144 -10.56 7.35 13.24
N GLU A 145 -10.42 7.17 14.56
CA GLU A 145 -11.07 8.05 15.52
C GLU A 145 -10.51 9.47 15.39
N LYS A 146 -11.43 10.44 15.34
CA LYS A 146 -11.13 11.86 15.13
C LYS A 146 -10.97 12.57 16.47
N ASN A 147 -11.66 12.11 17.50
CA ASN A 147 -11.47 12.63 18.85
C ASN A 147 -10.19 12.03 19.45
N THR A 148 -9.15 12.85 19.64
CA THR A 148 -7.83 12.39 20.13
C THR A 148 -7.91 11.71 21.49
N ALA A 149 -8.66 12.27 22.44
CA ALA A 149 -8.83 11.69 23.77
C ALA A 149 -9.52 10.31 23.72
N ARG A 150 -10.53 10.14 22.85
CA ARG A 150 -11.17 8.84 22.65
C ARG A 150 -10.24 7.86 21.95
N ALA A 151 -9.49 8.31 20.94
CA ALA A 151 -8.50 7.48 20.26
C ALA A 151 -7.43 6.98 21.25
N ALA A 152 -6.98 7.83 22.16
CA ALA A 152 -6.05 7.47 23.23
C ALA A 152 -6.63 6.39 24.15
N GLN A 153 -7.87 6.56 24.62
CA GLN A 153 -8.56 5.52 25.43
C GLN A 153 -8.68 4.18 24.69
N MET A 154 -9.03 4.22 23.40
CA MET A 154 -9.16 3.03 22.57
C MET A 154 -7.80 2.35 22.36
N LEU A 155 -6.73 3.12 22.14
CA LEU A 155 -5.37 2.58 22.02
C LEU A 155 -4.93 1.90 23.33
N THR A 156 -5.13 2.56 24.48
CA THR A 156 -4.80 1.97 25.78
C THR A 156 -5.54 0.65 26.00
N LYS A 157 -6.84 0.60 25.72
CA LYS A 157 -7.62 -0.65 25.79
C LYS A 157 -7.02 -1.71 24.88
N LEU A 158 -6.79 -1.39 23.61
CA LEU A 158 -6.28 -2.33 22.61
C LEU A 158 -4.90 -2.90 23.00
N CYS A 159 -3.99 -2.05 23.47
CA CYS A 159 -2.69 -2.50 23.96
C CYS A 159 -2.84 -3.46 25.16
N ASN A 160 -3.76 -3.16 26.09
CA ASN A 160 -4.04 -4.02 27.23
C ASN A 160 -4.69 -5.36 26.83
N ASP A 161 -5.53 -5.39 25.80
CA ASP A 161 -6.14 -6.62 25.29
C ASP A 161 -5.13 -7.50 24.54
N LEU A 162 -4.11 -6.90 23.93
CA LEU A 162 -3.01 -7.62 23.26
C LEU A 162 -1.99 -8.19 24.25
N LEU A 163 -1.75 -7.53 25.39
CA LEU A 163 -0.71 -7.92 26.36
C LEU A 163 -0.82 -9.38 26.84
N PRO A 164 -2.01 -9.90 27.24
CA PRO A 164 -2.16 -11.31 27.63
C PRO A 164 -1.82 -12.30 26.52
N ARG A 165 -1.92 -11.89 25.25
CA ARG A 165 -1.63 -12.74 24.09
C ARG A 165 -0.14 -12.83 23.80
N VAL A 166 0.67 -11.87 24.26
CA VAL A 166 2.13 -11.87 24.03
C VAL A 166 2.79 -13.16 24.51
N LYS A 167 2.23 -13.84 25.53
CA LYS A 167 2.72 -15.14 26.01
C LYS A 167 2.74 -16.25 24.95
N THR A 168 1.96 -16.12 23.87
CA THR A 168 1.92 -17.09 22.77
C THR A 168 3.09 -16.92 21.78
N LEU A 169 3.85 -15.83 21.87
CA LEU A 169 5.04 -15.65 21.03
C LEU A 169 6.13 -16.65 21.42
N PRO A 170 6.85 -17.22 20.43
CA PRO A 170 7.73 -18.36 20.66
C PRO A 170 8.95 -18.03 21.53
N ASP A 171 9.59 -16.87 21.31
CA ASP A 171 10.86 -16.52 21.95
C ASP A 171 10.74 -15.43 23.03
N ALA A 172 11.59 -15.53 24.06
CA ALA A 172 11.60 -14.61 25.20
C ALA A 172 11.89 -13.16 24.79
N ARG A 173 12.76 -12.96 23.80
CA ARG A 173 13.14 -11.62 23.34
C ARG A 173 11.96 -10.89 22.70
N SER A 174 11.18 -11.58 21.88
CA SER A 174 9.98 -10.99 21.27
C SER A 174 8.90 -10.72 22.30
N ARG A 175 8.72 -11.61 23.28
CA ARG A 175 7.83 -11.35 24.42
C ARG A 175 8.22 -10.08 25.17
N GLU A 176 9.51 -9.91 25.44
CA GLU A 176 10.05 -8.71 26.10
C GLU A 176 9.81 -7.44 25.27
N LEU A 177 10.22 -7.44 23.99
CA LEU A 177 10.11 -6.28 23.11
C LEU A 177 8.65 -5.87 22.86
N VAL A 178 7.80 -6.83 22.52
CA VAL A 178 6.38 -6.57 22.26
C VAL A 178 5.64 -6.14 23.53
N SER A 179 5.91 -6.77 24.69
CA SER A 179 5.31 -6.32 25.95
C SER A 179 5.74 -4.89 26.30
N GLY A 180 7.03 -4.56 26.13
CA GLY A 180 7.54 -3.23 26.40
C GLY A 180 6.87 -2.16 25.53
N ALA A 181 6.79 -2.40 24.22
CA ALA A 181 6.14 -1.49 23.28
C ALA A 181 4.66 -1.28 23.61
N LEU A 182 3.91 -2.35 23.86
CA LEU A 182 2.48 -2.28 24.18
C LEU A 182 2.22 -1.56 25.52
N ARG A 183 3.00 -1.86 26.58
CA ARG A 183 2.87 -1.18 27.87
C ARG A 183 3.20 0.29 27.76
N TRP A 184 4.23 0.64 27.00
CA TRP A 184 4.63 2.03 26.82
C TRP A 184 3.53 2.81 26.07
N ALA A 185 3.00 2.24 24.98
CA ALA A 185 1.90 2.85 24.24
C ALA A 185 0.62 2.98 25.07
N ALA A 186 0.31 1.99 25.92
CA ALA A 186 -0.82 2.06 26.84
C ALA A 186 -0.68 3.17 27.89
N ALA A 187 0.54 3.41 28.37
CA ALA A 187 0.86 4.44 29.36
C ALA A 187 1.00 5.85 28.76
N ASN A 188 1.41 5.96 27.49
CA ASN A 188 1.68 7.22 26.79
C ASN A 188 0.87 7.33 25.47
N PRO A 189 -0.45 7.13 25.48
CA PRO A 189 -1.23 7.03 24.25
C PRO A 189 -1.29 8.34 23.45
N GLU A 190 -1.19 9.48 24.12
CA GLU A 190 -1.13 10.81 23.50
C GLU A 190 0.21 11.02 22.75
N GLU A 191 1.33 10.49 23.26
CA GLU A 191 2.63 10.57 22.56
C GLU A 191 2.65 9.72 21.29
N VAL A 192 1.95 8.58 21.28
CA VAL A 192 1.80 7.74 20.09
C VAL A 192 0.94 8.42 19.03
N SER A 193 -0.02 9.26 19.43
CA SER A 193 -0.95 9.96 18.53
C SER A 193 -1.62 9.03 17.51
N TYR A 194 -2.22 7.94 17.99
CA TYR A 194 -2.72 6.87 17.12
C TYR A 194 -3.95 7.23 16.28
N GLY A 195 -4.85 8.08 16.76
CA GLY A 195 -6.03 8.50 16.01
C GLY A 195 -5.69 9.39 14.81
N ALA A 196 -6.60 9.47 13.83
CA ALA A 196 -6.46 10.37 12.69
C ALA A 196 -6.64 11.84 13.10
N GLY A 197 -7.38 12.12 14.17
CA GLY A 197 -7.60 13.47 14.71
C GLY A 197 -8.59 14.33 13.90
N ASN A 198 -8.68 14.16 12.59
CA ASN A 198 -9.65 14.84 11.75
C ASN A 198 -10.01 14.00 10.50
N TYR A 199 -10.92 14.50 9.67
CA TYR A 199 -11.38 13.79 8.46
C TYR A 199 -10.29 13.68 7.39
N ASP A 200 -9.56 14.77 7.11
CA ASP A 200 -8.56 14.82 6.05
C ASP A 200 -7.41 13.86 6.35
N SER A 201 -6.91 13.86 7.59
CA SER A 201 -5.93 12.89 8.08
C SER A 201 -6.44 11.44 8.00
N ALA A 202 -7.75 11.21 8.15
CA ALA A 202 -8.31 9.87 8.01
C ALA A 202 -8.29 9.39 6.53
N LEU A 203 -8.42 10.31 5.57
CA LEU A 203 -8.21 10.01 4.15
C LEU A 203 -6.72 9.72 3.87
N GLN A 204 -5.80 10.43 4.52
CA GLN A 204 -4.35 10.26 4.35
C GLN A 204 -3.83 8.87 4.74
N ILE A 205 -4.54 8.17 5.64
CA ILE A 205 -4.20 6.81 6.07
C ILE A 205 -5.02 5.71 5.37
N SER A 206 -5.85 6.08 4.40
CA SER A 206 -6.74 5.15 3.70
C SER A 206 -5.96 4.19 2.77
N PRO A 207 -6.48 2.98 2.51
CA PRO A 207 -5.92 2.10 1.48
C PRO A 207 -5.85 2.76 0.10
N ASN A 208 -6.79 3.66 -0.21
CA ASN A 208 -6.79 4.44 -1.44
C ASN A 208 -5.49 5.23 -1.61
N LEU A 209 -5.14 6.02 -0.59
CA LEU A 209 -3.92 6.83 -0.67
C LEU A 209 -2.64 5.99 -0.63
N ILE A 210 -2.61 4.89 0.11
CA ILE A 210 -1.48 3.95 0.06
C ILE A 210 -1.33 3.31 -1.33
N GLY A 211 -2.43 2.91 -1.95
CA GLY A 211 -2.41 2.40 -3.32
C GLY A 211 -1.97 3.46 -4.34
N PHE A 212 -2.45 4.70 -4.18
CA PHE A 212 -2.06 5.81 -5.05
C PHE A 212 -0.58 6.21 -4.87
N GLN A 213 -0.03 6.09 -3.66
CA GLN A 213 1.41 6.19 -3.44
C GLN A 213 2.19 5.17 -4.27
N GLN A 214 1.76 3.90 -4.29
CA GLN A 214 2.37 2.88 -5.13
C GLN A 214 2.24 3.22 -6.62
N VAL A 215 1.12 3.83 -7.05
CA VAL A 215 0.93 4.30 -8.43
C VAL A 215 2.01 5.30 -8.82
N LEU A 216 2.25 6.32 -7.99
CA LEU A 216 3.27 7.35 -8.24
C LEU A 216 4.69 6.75 -8.29
N GLN A 217 5.00 5.84 -7.36
CA GLN A 217 6.28 5.13 -7.34
C GLN A 217 6.47 4.26 -8.58
N THR A 218 5.43 3.53 -9.00
CA THR A 218 5.45 2.69 -10.20
C THR A 218 5.63 3.53 -11.46
N MET A 219 4.99 4.71 -11.55
CA MET A 219 5.22 5.65 -12.64
C MET A 219 6.68 6.10 -12.70
N ALA A 220 7.30 6.42 -11.56
CA ALA A 220 8.71 6.81 -11.49
C ALA A 220 9.62 5.66 -11.95
N ILE A 221 9.41 4.43 -11.46
CA ILE A 221 10.17 3.24 -11.87
C ILE A 221 10.07 3.02 -13.38
N GLN A 222 8.85 3.09 -13.94
CA GLN A 222 8.63 2.92 -15.38
C GLN A 222 9.25 4.05 -16.21
N SER A 223 9.13 5.29 -15.74
CA SER A 223 9.74 6.48 -16.36
C SER A 223 11.25 6.30 -16.48
N THR A 224 11.90 5.85 -15.39
CA THR A 224 13.33 5.52 -15.33
C THR A 224 13.69 4.41 -16.31
N ALA A 225 13.03 3.25 -16.21
CA ALA A 225 13.31 2.09 -17.04
C ALA A 225 13.15 2.37 -18.55
N ARG A 226 12.23 3.27 -18.90
CA ARG A 226 11.96 3.66 -20.30
C ARG A 226 12.76 4.87 -20.75
N LYS A 227 13.49 5.55 -19.85
CA LYS A 227 14.13 6.85 -20.08
C LYS A 227 13.15 7.88 -20.68
N LYS A 228 11.92 7.92 -20.15
CA LYS A 228 10.84 8.79 -20.64
C LYS A 228 10.11 9.46 -19.49
N GLN A 229 10.19 10.79 -19.42
CA GLN A 229 9.42 11.60 -18.48
C GLN A 229 7.91 11.39 -18.61
N VAL A 230 7.20 11.46 -17.49
CA VAL A 230 5.73 11.47 -17.44
C VAL A 230 5.22 12.82 -17.93
N ARG A 231 4.36 12.83 -18.96
CA ARG A 231 3.84 14.05 -19.58
C ARG A 231 2.44 14.42 -19.12
N LYS A 232 1.63 13.42 -18.77
CA LYS A 232 0.26 13.59 -18.27
C LYS A 232 -0.10 12.39 -17.41
N ILE A 233 -0.81 12.67 -16.32
CA ILE A 233 -1.43 11.66 -15.46
C ILE A 233 -2.92 11.93 -15.48
N THR A 234 -3.70 11.01 -16.03
CA THR A 234 -5.15 11.04 -15.99
C THR A 234 -5.61 10.02 -14.97
N VAL A 235 -6.37 10.44 -13.97
CA VAL A 235 -6.94 9.57 -12.93
C VAL A 235 -8.46 9.60 -13.06
N ASP A 236 -9.11 8.45 -12.90
CA ASP A 236 -10.57 8.40 -12.86
C ASP A 236 -11.13 9.27 -11.72
N ARG A 237 -12.26 9.92 -11.99
CA ARG A 237 -12.83 10.88 -11.05
C ARG A 237 -13.53 10.16 -9.90
N GLN A 238 -13.14 10.53 -8.70
CA GLN A 238 -13.73 10.09 -7.45
C GLN A 238 -13.92 11.24 -6.47
N THR A 239 -15.15 11.43 -6.01
CA THR A 239 -15.52 12.57 -5.17
C THR A 239 -14.83 12.55 -3.80
N GLU A 240 -14.56 11.37 -3.23
CA GLU A 240 -14.05 11.25 -1.86
C GLU A 240 -12.52 11.38 -1.75
N PHE A 241 -11.74 10.79 -2.68
CA PHE A 241 -10.28 10.65 -2.52
C PHE A 241 -9.43 11.55 -3.41
N ASN A 242 -9.96 12.08 -4.52
CA ASN A 242 -9.15 12.84 -5.48
C ASN A 242 -8.47 14.07 -4.86
N GLY A 243 -9.09 14.74 -3.88
CA GLY A 243 -8.46 15.85 -3.16
C GLY A 243 -7.16 15.42 -2.47
N ALA A 244 -7.26 14.38 -1.64
CA ALA A 244 -6.13 13.83 -0.89
C ALA A 244 -5.06 13.18 -1.80
N GLN A 245 -5.47 12.54 -2.91
CA GLN A 245 -4.55 12.07 -3.95
C GLN A 245 -3.78 13.23 -4.61
N GLY A 246 -4.43 14.36 -4.86
CA GLY A 246 -3.81 15.57 -5.40
C GLY A 246 -2.75 16.15 -4.45
N GLU A 247 -3.07 16.24 -3.15
CA GLU A 247 -2.12 16.68 -2.11
C GLU A 247 -0.91 15.74 -2.01
N LEU A 248 -1.14 14.43 -2.02
CA LEU A 248 -0.08 13.42 -2.00
C LEU A 248 0.83 13.51 -3.22
N ALA A 249 0.25 13.71 -4.41
CA ALA A 249 1.03 13.91 -5.64
C ALA A 249 1.89 15.19 -5.56
N GLU A 250 1.35 16.27 -5.01
CA GLU A 250 2.09 17.52 -4.79
C GLU A 250 3.25 17.33 -3.79
N PHE A 251 3.03 16.58 -2.71
CA PHE A 251 4.07 16.22 -1.77
C PHE A 251 5.21 15.46 -2.45
N TYR A 252 4.90 14.41 -3.23
CA TYR A 252 5.92 13.65 -3.97
C TYR A 252 6.62 14.47 -5.04
N ARG A 253 5.91 15.40 -5.69
CA ARG A 253 6.49 16.34 -6.65
C ARG A 253 7.55 17.23 -5.99
N ARG A 254 7.31 17.71 -4.76
CA ARG A 254 8.29 18.50 -3.99
C ARG A 254 9.50 17.68 -3.55
N LEU A 255 9.31 16.38 -3.30
CA LEU A 255 10.40 15.45 -3.00
C LEU A 255 11.20 15.01 -4.25
N ARG A 256 10.81 15.48 -5.45
CA ARG A 256 11.52 15.13 -6.67
C ARG A 256 12.99 15.55 -6.61
N GLY A 257 13.88 14.63 -6.99
CA GLY A 257 15.34 14.86 -6.95
C GLY A 257 15.99 14.44 -5.63
N HIS A 258 15.21 14.15 -4.59
CA HIS A 258 15.75 13.63 -3.34
C HIS A 258 16.04 12.13 -3.42
N LYS A 259 17.14 11.72 -2.81
CA LYS A 259 17.48 10.33 -2.51
C LYS A 259 17.83 10.21 -1.04
N GLY A 260 17.42 9.13 -0.41
CA GLY A 260 17.70 8.88 0.99
C GLY A 260 17.79 7.40 1.32
N GLU A 261 18.54 7.08 2.37
CA GLU A 261 18.59 5.77 2.97
C GLU A 261 17.72 5.76 4.23
N MET A 262 16.93 4.71 4.41
CA MET A 262 16.09 4.52 5.62
C MET A 262 16.89 3.94 6.80
N GLY A 263 17.87 3.10 6.48
CA GLY A 263 18.71 2.40 7.44
C GLY A 263 19.38 1.18 6.79
N PRO A 264 20.35 0.54 7.46
CA PRO A 264 21.06 -0.60 6.93
C PRO A 264 20.12 -1.73 6.51
N GLY A 265 20.25 -2.19 5.27
CA GLY A 265 19.44 -3.28 4.70
C GLY A 265 18.02 -2.89 4.31
N MET A 266 17.58 -1.66 4.55
CA MET A 266 16.28 -1.16 4.07
C MET A 266 16.36 -0.68 2.62
N PRO A 267 15.24 -0.69 1.87
CA PRO A 267 15.20 -0.10 0.53
C PRO A 267 15.56 1.39 0.58
N THR A 268 16.26 1.86 -0.45
CA THR A 268 16.51 3.30 -0.63
C THR A 268 15.26 3.98 -1.19
N PHE A 269 15.02 5.21 -0.74
CA PHE A 269 14.04 6.07 -1.39
C PHE A 269 14.73 6.81 -2.54
N ASP A 270 14.28 6.54 -3.76
CA ASP A 270 14.69 7.29 -4.94
C ASP A 270 13.50 8.03 -5.53
N TYR A 271 13.43 9.34 -5.27
CA TYR A 271 12.40 10.22 -5.80
C TYR A 271 12.88 11.01 -7.02
N SER A 272 14.03 10.68 -7.60
CA SER A 272 14.65 11.49 -8.67
C SER A 272 13.75 11.71 -9.88
N LEU A 273 12.92 10.72 -10.18
CA LEU A 273 12.06 10.70 -11.35
C LEU A 273 10.57 10.64 -10.98
N MET A 274 10.23 11.13 -9.79
CA MET A 274 8.83 11.42 -9.45
C MET A 274 8.19 12.31 -10.52
N PRO A 275 6.91 12.07 -10.87
CA PRO A 275 6.24 12.88 -11.88
C PRO A 275 6.25 14.37 -11.53
N GLU A 276 6.61 15.21 -12.50
CA GLU A 276 6.59 16.66 -12.35
C GLU A 276 5.19 17.25 -12.60
N VAL A 277 4.38 16.56 -13.39
CA VAL A 277 3.02 16.99 -13.72
C VAL A 277 2.03 16.52 -12.66
N PRO A 278 1.07 17.35 -12.23
CA PRO A 278 0.02 16.92 -11.32
C PRO A 278 -0.97 15.97 -12.01
N PRO A 279 -1.70 15.14 -11.24
CA PRO A 279 -2.81 14.35 -11.77
C PRO A 279 -3.97 15.25 -12.21
N THR A 280 -4.64 14.85 -13.29
CA THR A 280 -5.91 15.43 -13.73
C THR A 280 -7.03 14.42 -13.52
N PHE A 281 -8.07 14.81 -12.77
CA PHE A 281 -9.20 13.96 -12.43
C PHE A 281 -10.32 14.07 -13.47
N THR A 282 -10.46 13.02 -14.28
CA THR A 282 -11.32 13.01 -15.47
C THR A 282 -12.41 11.96 -15.31
N PRO A 283 -13.67 12.24 -15.66
CA PRO A 283 -14.70 11.22 -15.71
C PRO A 283 -14.29 10.10 -16.67
N GLY A 284 -14.53 8.84 -16.29
CA GLY A 284 -14.17 7.70 -17.12
C GLY A 284 -14.81 7.63 -18.50
N ASP A 285 -15.89 8.38 -18.77
CA ASP A 285 -16.51 8.51 -20.09
C ASP A 285 -15.92 9.64 -20.95
N ALA A 286 -15.01 10.45 -20.40
CA ALA A 286 -14.34 11.55 -21.08
C ALA A 286 -12.88 11.24 -21.46
N SER A 287 -12.40 10.01 -21.24
CA SER A 287 -11.03 9.59 -21.55
C SER A 287 -10.99 8.17 -22.12
N ALA A 288 -10.53 8.06 -23.36
CA ALA A 288 -10.29 6.77 -24.02
C ALA A 288 -9.24 5.94 -23.26
N GLY A 289 -8.25 6.59 -22.65
CA GLY A 289 -7.27 5.89 -21.82
C GLY A 289 -7.87 5.33 -20.53
N LEU A 290 -8.82 6.05 -19.90
CA LEU A 290 -9.56 5.54 -18.73
C LEU A 290 -10.44 4.33 -19.07
N GLU A 291 -11.12 4.33 -20.21
CA GLU A 291 -11.86 3.14 -20.68
C GLU A 291 -10.95 1.92 -20.89
N LEU A 292 -9.75 2.12 -21.43
CA LEU A 292 -8.81 1.02 -21.65
C LEU A 292 -8.26 0.45 -20.34
N VAL A 293 -7.97 1.29 -19.34
CA VAL A 293 -7.49 0.81 -18.04
C VAL A 293 -8.61 0.13 -17.24
N ASP A 294 -9.87 0.61 -17.32
CA ASP A 294 -11.05 -0.05 -16.70
C ASP A 294 -11.18 -1.49 -17.21
N ILE A 295 -11.13 -1.69 -18.54
CA ILE A 295 -11.19 -3.03 -19.15
C ILE A 295 -10.09 -3.93 -18.60
N THR A 296 -8.84 -3.48 -18.62
CA THR A 296 -7.72 -4.32 -18.20
C THR A 296 -7.76 -4.60 -16.70
N LEU A 297 -8.04 -3.59 -15.87
CA LEU A 297 -8.22 -3.71 -14.43
C LEU A 297 -9.34 -4.70 -14.08
N TRP A 298 -10.47 -4.63 -14.78
CA TRP A 298 -11.59 -5.55 -14.62
C TRP A 298 -11.22 -6.99 -15.00
N ILE A 299 -10.51 -7.19 -16.13
CA ILE A 299 -10.01 -8.52 -16.52
C ILE A 299 -9.09 -9.07 -15.44
N THR A 300 -8.12 -8.30 -14.98
CA THR A 300 -7.16 -8.76 -13.97
C THR A 300 -7.85 -9.09 -12.65
N LYS A 301 -8.80 -8.27 -12.19
CA LYS A 301 -9.58 -8.58 -10.99
C LYS A 301 -10.31 -9.91 -11.10
N ARG A 302 -10.90 -10.20 -12.27
CA ARG A 302 -11.54 -11.52 -12.49
C ARG A 302 -10.53 -12.66 -12.43
N LEU A 303 -9.32 -12.47 -12.95
CA LEU A 303 -8.26 -13.46 -12.85
C LEU A 303 -7.80 -13.68 -11.40
N GLU A 304 -7.66 -12.62 -10.61
CA GLU A 304 -7.32 -12.73 -9.17
C GLU A 304 -8.45 -13.37 -8.34
N ASP A 305 -9.71 -13.17 -8.74
CA ASP A 305 -10.89 -13.76 -8.10
C ASP A 305 -11.24 -15.16 -8.63
N ASP A 306 -10.38 -15.80 -9.43
CA ASP A 306 -10.62 -17.08 -10.12
C ASP A 306 -11.94 -17.14 -10.93
N LYS A 307 -12.40 -15.99 -11.41
CA LYS A 307 -13.62 -15.86 -12.22
C LYS A 307 -13.33 -16.17 -13.69
N PRO A 308 -14.32 -16.71 -14.44
CA PRO A 308 -14.15 -16.99 -15.86
C PRO A 308 -13.80 -15.75 -16.68
N VAL A 309 -12.84 -15.90 -17.60
CA VAL A 309 -12.38 -14.93 -18.60
C VAL A 309 -12.12 -15.71 -19.89
N SER A 310 -12.46 -15.15 -21.05
CA SER A 310 -12.21 -15.82 -22.34
C SER A 310 -10.71 -15.88 -22.68
N PRO A 311 -10.27 -16.78 -23.57
CA PRO A 311 -8.88 -16.81 -24.06
C PRO A 311 -8.42 -15.47 -24.66
N GLU A 312 -9.28 -14.78 -25.40
CA GLU A 312 -8.99 -13.51 -26.07
C GLU A 312 -8.76 -12.37 -25.07
N LEU A 313 -9.58 -12.33 -24.00
CA LEU A 313 -9.41 -11.36 -22.92
C LEU A 313 -8.18 -11.65 -22.07
N ARG A 314 -7.85 -12.94 -21.86
CA ARG A 314 -6.56 -13.33 -21.25
C ARG A 314 -5.40 -12.88 -22.10
N GLU A 315 -5.47 -13.05 -23.42
CA GLU A 315 -4.42 -12.58 -24.32
C GLU A 315 -4.25 -11.05 -24.23
N LEU A 316 -5.35 -10.29 -24.27
CA LEU A 316 -5.33 -8.83 -24.11
C LEU A 316 -4.59 -8.42 -22.83
N PHE A 317 -4.99 -9.00 -21.69
CA PHE A 317 -4.33 -8.74 -20.41
C PHE A 317 -2.84 -9.06 -20.47
N TRP A 318 -2.47 -10.26 -20.92
CA TRP A 318 -1.07 -10.68 -20.96
C TRP A 318 -0.20 -9.82 -21.86
N LYS A 319 -0.72 -9.33 -23.00
CA LYS A 319 0.04 -8.40 -23.86
C LYS A 319 0.38 -7.09 -23.15
N GLN A 320 -0.54 -6.56 -22.35
CA GLN A 320 -0.32 -5.31 -21.62
C GLN A 320 0.49 -5.53 -20.33
N ALA A 321 0.20 -6.59 -19.58
CA ALA A 321 0.79 -6.85 -18.27
C ALA A 321 2.23 -7.39 -18.35
N LYS A 322 2.61 -8.10 -19.43
CA LYS A 322 3.97 -8.67 -19.59
C LYS A 322 5.10 -7.65 -19.43
N ARG A 323 4.83 -6.36 -19.68
CA ARG A 323 5.80 -5.27 -19.60
C ARG A 323 5.50 -4.25 -18.50
N GLY A 324 4.49 -4.53 -17.68
CA GLY A 324 4.18 -3.74 -16.50
C GLY A 324 4.80 -4.34 -15.24
N LEU A 325 4.32 -3.86 -14.11
CA LEU A 325 4.75 -4.25 -12.78
C LEU A 325 3.55 -4.73 -11.97
N THR A 326 3.81 -5.65 -11.06
CA THR A 326 2.83 -6.05 -10.05
C THR A 326 3.43 -5.80 -8.68
N ASP A 327 2.72 -5.10 -7.81
CA ASP A 327 3.13 -4.89 -6.42
C ASP A 327 1.93 -4.97 -5.48
N GLU A 328 2.20 -5.29 -4.22
CA GLU A 328 1.18 -5.57 -3.22
C GLU A 328 1.61 -5.06 -1.84
N VAL A 329 0.70 -4.35 -1.18
CA VAL A 329 0.78 -4.06 0.26
C VAL A 329 -0.06 -5.11 0.99
N SER A 330 0.64 -6.08 1.55
CA SER A 330 0.07 -7.14 2.39
C SER A 330 1.15 -7.80 3.24
N LEU A 331 0.74 -8.49 4.30
CA LEU A 331 1.65 -9.27 5.13
C LEU A 331 2.32 -10.36 4.29
N ARG A 332 1.58 -11.02 3.39
CA ARG A 332 2.11 -12.03 2.47
C ARG A 332 3.18 -11.47 1.52
N ALA A 333 2.96 -10.27 0.98
CA ALA A 333 3.92 -9.64 0.08
C ALA A 333 5.20 -9.21 0.82
N ILE A 334 5.05 -8.69 2.04
CA ILE A 334 6.18 -8.39 2.94
C ILE A 334 6.95 -9.68 3.27
N GLU A 335 6.25 -10.77 3.60
CA GLU A 335 6.86 -12.06 3.94
C GLU A 335 7.69 -12.57 2.77
N LYS A 336 7.10 -12.62 1.58
CA LYS A 336 7.81 -13.05 0.36
C LYS A 336 9.09 -12.23 0.11
N ARG A 337 9.05 -10.93 0.39
CA ARG A 337 10.18 -10.01 0.19
C ARG A 337 11.29 -10.22 1.22
N TRP A 338 10.93 -10.54 2.47
CA TRP A 338 11.87 -10.50 3.61
C TRP A 338 12.12 -11.84 4.30
N GLN A 339 11.47 -12.93 3.87
CA GLN A 339 11.65 -14.27 4.43
C GLN A 339 13.12 -14.72 4.44
N HIS A 340 13.90 -14.27 3.45
CA HIS A 340 15.33 -14.58 3.34
C HIS A 340 16.17 -14.12 4.55
N ILE A 341 15.68 -13.17 5.36
CA ILE A 341 16.34 -12.75 6.60
C ILE A 341 16.47 -13.93 7.58
N MET A 342 15.51 -14.86 7.55
CA MET A 342 15.50 -16.03 8.44
C MET A 342 16.62 -17.02 8.11
N ASP A 343 17.18 -16.94 6.91
CA ASP A 343 18.21 -17.85 6.39
C ASP A 343 19.61 -17.18 6.38
N LEU A 344 19.76 -16.01 6.99
CA LEU A 344 21.05 -15.34 7.05
C LEU A 344 22.04 -16.15 7.91
N PRO A 345 23.29 -16.31 7.47
CA PRO A 345 24.31 -17.00 8.26
C PRO A 345 24.63 -16.21 9.53
N GLU A 346 25.01 -16.93 10.58
CA GLU A 346 25.60 -16.29 11.75
C GLU A 346 26.90 -15.57 11.34
N PRO A 347 27.13 -14.32 11.80
CA PRO A 347 28.38 -13.64 11.52
C PRO A 347 29.58 -14.41 12.10
N ASP A 348 30.53 -14.79 11.25
CA ASP A 348 31.77 -15.50 11.66
C ASP A 348 32.71 -14.67 12.54
N LYS A 349 32.47 -13.35 12.62
CA LYS A 349 33.25 -12.41 13.42
C LYS A 349 32.34 -11.68 14.39
N PRO A 350 32.81 -11.40 15.62
CA PRO A 350 32.07 -10.55 16.53
C PRO A 350 31.90 -9.16 15.90
N LEU A 351 30.81 -8.49 16.28
CA LEU A 351 30.63 -7.09 15.93
C LEU A 351 31.81 -6.25 16.46
N PRO A 352 32.26 -5.21 15.76
CA PRO A 352 33.20 -4.24 16.31
C PRO A 352 32.78 -3.73 17.69
N GLU A 353 33.73 -3.53 18.60
CA GLU A 353 33.47 -3.11 19.99
C GLU A 353 32.61 -1.83 20.06
N GLU A 354 32.89 -0.87 19.18
CA GLU A 354 32.11 0.37 19.04
C GLU A 354 30.62 0.09 18.77
N LEU A 355 30.31 -0.85 17.86
CA LEU A 355 28.93 -1.24 17.55
C LEU A 355 28.29 -2.01 18.70
N GLN A 356 29.04 -2.87 19.38
CA GLN A 356 28.56 -3.57 20.57
C GLN A 356 28.16 -2.59 21.67
N ASN A 357 29.02 -1.60 21.96
CA ASN A 357 28.75 -0.56 22.94
C ASN A 357 27.54 0.29 22.53
N HIS A 358 27.45 0.66 21.26
CA HIS A 358 26.29 1.40 20.73
C HIS A 358 24.96 0.65 20.91
N PHE A 359 24.91 -0.65 20.57
CA PHE A 359 23.70 -1.46 20.77
C PHE A 359 23.37 -1.66 22.25
N LYS A 360 24.39 -1.82 23.11
CA LYS A 360 24.22 -1.92 24.55
C LYS A 360 23.63 -0.64 25.15
N GLU A 361 24.14 0.53 24.79
CA GLU A 361 23.61 1.82 25.25
C GLU A 361 22.17 2.07 24.77
N MET A 362 21.84 1.70 23.53
CA MET A 362 20.46 1.75 23.05
C MET A 362 19.53 0.85 23.86
N GLU A 363 19.97 -0.37 24.15
CA GLU A 363 19.21 -1.33 24.93
C GLU A 363 19.03 -0.90 26.39
N GLU A 364 20.06 -0.33 27.02
CA GLU A 364 19.97 0.24 28.36
C GLU A 364 18.99 1.42 28.43
N ARG A 365 19.01 2.31 27.43
CA ARG A 365 18.03 3.40 27.33
C ARG A 365 16.60 2.85 27.22
N ARG A 366 16.38 1.87 26.34
CA ARG A 366 15.08 1.21 26.19
C ARG A 366 14.61 0.57 27.49
N LYS A 367 15.49 -0.17 28.19
CA LYS A 367 15.16 -0.83 29.46
C LYS A 367 14.76 0.17 30.55
N LYS A 368 15.48 1.29 30.67
CA LYS A 368 15.11 2.38 31.61
C LYS A 368 13.70 2.91 31.36
N GLU A 369 13.28 3.02 30.10
CA GLU A 369 11.92 3.44 29.76
C GLU A 369 10.89 2.37 30.13
N VAL A 370 11.19 1.09 29.92
CA VAL A 370 10.30 -0.03 30.28
C VAL A 370 10.19 -0.23 31.79
N GLU A 371 11.27 -0.05 32.55
CA GLU A 371 11.31 -0.21 34.01
C GLU A 371 10.50 0.85 34.76
N LYS A 372 10.34 2.05 34.17
CA LYS A 372 9.48 3.12 34.70
C LYS A 372 8.00 2.80 34.55
N LEU A 373 7.63 1.90 33.65
CA LEU A 373 6.23 1.58 33.39
C LEU A 373 5.64 0.83 34.59
N PRO A 374 4.39 1.12 34.97
CA PRO A 374 3.74 0.37 36.01
C PRO A 374 3.74 -1.12 35.64
N THR A 375 4.29 -1.95 36.52
CA THR A 375 4.10 -3.41 36.43
C THR A 375 2.62 -3.66 36.63
N GLY A 376 1.89 -3.85 35.52
CA GLY A 376 0.44 -4.02 35.57
C GLY A 376 0.08 -5.07 36.62
N LYS A 377 -0.80 -4.68 37.56
CA LYS A 377 -1.58 -5.67 38.30
C LYS A 377 -2.30 -6.50 37.25
N ALA A 378 -2.04 -7.81 37.22
CA ALA A 378 -2.91 -8.73 36.52
C ALA A 378 -4.33 -8.49 37.06
N ALA A 379 -5.22 -8.00 36.20
CA ALA A 379 -6.66 -7.99 36.45
C ALA A 379 -7.21 -9.37 36.10
#